data_AF-A0A974Y0J5-F1
#
_entry.id   AF-A0A974Y0J5-F1
#
_cell.length_a   1.000
_cell.length_b   1.000
_cell.length_c   1.000
_cell.angle_alpha   90.00
_cell.angle_beta   90.00
_cell.angle_gamma   90.00
#
_symmetry.space_group_name_H-M   'P 1'
#
loop_
_entity.id
_entity.type
_entity.pdbx_description
1 polymer ?
#
loop_
_entity_poly.entity_id
_entity_poly.type
_entity_poly.pdbx_seq_one_letter_code
_entity_poly.pdbx_strand_id
1 'polypeptide(L)' 'MRRVTFYAMQVGDHWEVACSQRGIEPQRHEDRARALAAAQEGAQGLWARERIATAVVVSEDDGGWHQAATYGDLLDF' A
#
# COMPACT_ATOMS: atom_id res chain seq x y z
N MET A 1 12.17 3.92 -22.61
CA MET A 1 11.36 3.29 -21.53
C MET A 1 10.78 4.41 -20.67
N ARG A 2 9.45 4.50 -20.52
CA ARG A 2 8.81 5.49 -19.63
C ARG A 2 9.09 5.08 -18.17
N ARG A 3 9.50 6.04 -17.32
CA ARG A 3 9.88 5.79 -15.92
C ARG A 3 8.63 5.48 -15.11
N VAL A 4 8.39 4.20 -14.84
CA VAL A 4 7.33 3.74 -13.93
C VAL A 4 7.69 4.20 -12.52
N THR A 5 6.70 4.66 -11.77
CA THR A 5 6.87 5.08 -10.38
C THR A 5 5.82 4.42 -9.52
N PHE A 6 6.25 3.93 -8.36
CA PHE A 6 5.39 3.29 -7.36
C PHE A 6 5.21 4.20 -6.15
N TYR A 7 4.03 4.14 -5.55
CA TYR A 7 3.62 4.98 -4.44
C TYR A 7 3.00 4.13 -3.35
N ALA A 8 3.33 4.44 -2.09
CA ALA A 8 2.64 3.91 -0.92
C ALA A 8 1.83 5.03 -0.26
N MET A 9 0.55 4.80 -0.03
CA MET A 9 -0.37 5.80 0.52
C MET A 9 -1.28 5.17 1.57
N GLN A 10 -1.55 5.89 2.66
CA GLN A 10 -2.57 5.48 3.62
C GLN A 10 -3.94 6.00 3.19
N VAL A 11 -4.93 5.12 3.12
CA VAL A 11 -6.32 5.43 2.79
C VAL A 11 -7.20 4.89 3.89
N GLY A 12 -7.58 5.76 4.84
CA GLY A 12 -8.37 5.36 6.00
C GLY A 12 -7.68 4.27 6.83
N ASP A 13 -8.24 3.07 6.76
CA ASP A 13 -7.83 1.85 7.47
C ASP A 13 -6.96 0.90 6.64
N HIS A 14 -6.50 1.29 5.46
CA HIS A 14 -5.62 0.45 4.65
C HIS A 14 -4.51 1.26 3.98
N TRP A 15 -3.55 0.54 3.41
CA TRP A 15 -2.46 1.10 2.62
C TRP A 15 -2.59 0.65 1.17
N GLU A 16 -2.45 1.59 0.26
CA GLU A 16 -2.45 1.34 -1.17
C GLU A 16 -1.03 1.45 -1.74
N VAL A 17 -0.68 0.50 -2.59
CA VAL A 17 0.51 0.54 -3.44
C VAL A 17 0.06 0.74 -4.87
N ALA A 18 0.26 1.94 -5.40
CA ALA A 18 -0.17 2.30 -6.74
C ALA A 18 1.02 2.43 -7.70
N CYS A 19 0.80 2.00 -8.95
CA CYS A 19 1.66 2.33 -10.08
C CYS A 19 1.05 3.54 -10.80
N SER A 20 1.73 4.68 -10.84
CA SER A 20 1.22 5.85 -11.56
C SER A 20 2.27 6.46 -12.48
N GLN A 21 1.79 6.91 -13.64
CA GLN A 21 2.57 7.71 -14.60
C GLN A 21 2.46 9.22 -14.32
N ARG A 22 1.45 9.64 -13.54
CA ARG A 22 1.26 11.02 -13.10
C ARG A 22 1.77 11.10 -11.68
N GLY A 23 2.86 11.81 -11.45
CA GLY A 23 3.43 11.95 -10.12
C GLY A 23 2.42 12.52 -9.13
N ILE A 24 1.93 11.68 -8.22
CA ILE A 24 1.14 12.07 -7.06
C ILE A 24 2.02 11.82 -5.82
N GLU A 25 1.93 12.67 -4.80
CA GLU A 25 2.73 12.65 -3.56
C GLU A 25 2.63 11.32 -2.75
N PRO A 26 3.26 11.17 -1.56
CA PRO A 26 4.51 11.74 -1.05
C PRO A 26 5.65 10.69 -0.94
N GLN A 27 5.32 9.39 -0.91
CA GLN A 27 6.31 8.30 -0.82
C GLN A 27 6.54 7.68 -2.18
N ARG A 28 7.41 8.33 -2.93
CA ARG A 28 7.84 7.86 -4.25
C ARG A 28 8.91 6.78 -4.10
N HIS A 29 8.69 5.64 -4.76
CA HIS A 29 9.65 4.54 -4.82
C HIS A 29 10.04 4.24 -6.27
N GLU A 30 11.29 3.83 -6.46
CA GLU A 30 11.85 3.49 -7.76
C GLU A 30 11.42 2.10 -8.25
N ASP A 31 10.98 1.24 -7.32
CA ASP A 31 10.51 -0.11 -7.59
C ASP A 31 9.32 -0.48 -6.69
N ARG A 32 8.56 -1.49 -7.15
CA ARG A 32 7.37 -2.01 -6.46
C ARG A 32 7.70 -2.58 -5.09
N ALA A 33 8.83 -3.26 -4.95
CA ALA A 33 9.20 -3.96 -3.72
C ALA A 33 9.41 -2.97 -2.57
N ARG A 34 10.02 -1.81 -2.85
CA ARG A 34 10.20 -0.73 -1.88
C ARG A 34 8.89 -0.06 -1.49
N ALA A 35 7.99 0.18 -2.45
CA ALA A 35 6.67 0.72 -2.14
C ALA A 35 5.85 -0.25 -1.26
N LEU A 36 5.90 -1.55 -1.59
CA LEU A 36 5.25 -2.58 -0.80
C LEU A 36 5.83 -2.68 0.61
N ALA A 37 7.16 -2.67 0.75
CA ALA A 37 7.81 -2.70 2.05
C ALA A 37 7.43 -1.50 2.93
N ALA A 38 7.36 -0.29 2.35
CA ALA A 38 6.94 0.91 3.06
C ALA A 38 5.47 0.83 3.51
N ALA A 39 4.58 0.35 2.64
CA ALA A 39 3.17 0.13 2.98
C ALA A 39 3.00 -0.93 4.09
N GLN A 40 3.77 -2.01 4.04
CA GLN A 40 3.77 -3.06 5.07
C GLN A 40 4.30 -2.55 6.41
N GLU A 41 5.37 -1.76 6.42
CA GLU A 41 5.89 -1.14 7.63
C GLU A 41 4.86 -0.18 8.25
N GLY A 42 4.20 0.63 7.42
CA GLY A 42 3.11 1.52 7.84
C GLY A 42 1.93 0.77 8.44
N ALA A 43 1.45 -0.28 7.77
CA ALA A 43 0.34 -1.11 8.23
C ALA A 43 0.67 -1.87 9.52
N GLN A 44 1.87 -2.42 9.63
CA GLN A 44 2.35 -3.04 10.86
C GLN A 44 2.44 -2.01 12.00
N GLY A 45 2.87 -0.78 11.71
CA GLY A 45 2.94 0.32 12.66
C GLY A 45 1.57 0.72 13.22
N LEU A 46 0.55 0.84 12.36
CA LEU A 46 -0.85 1.10 12.75
C LEU A 46 -1.39 0.01 13.66
N TRP A 47 -1.22 -1.26 13.29
CA TRP A 47 -1.64 -2.36 14.14
C TRP A 47 -0.90 -2.35 15.49
N ALA A 48 0.41 -2.18 15.48
CA ALA A 48 1.22 -2.23 16.70
C ALA A 48 0.90 -1.09 17.69
N ARG A 49 0.67 0.12 17.18
CA ARG A 49 0.48 1.34 18.01
C ARG A 49 -0.98 1.60 18.35
N GLU A 50 -1.86 1.41 17.37
CA GLU A 50 -3.25 1.87 17.43
C GLU A 50 -4.25 0.72 17.45
N ARG A 51 -3.81 -0.52 17.19
CA ARG A 51 -4.66 -1.72 17.09
C ARG A 51 -5.76 -1.58 16.05
N ILE A 52 -5.50 -0.80 15.00
CA ILE A 52 -6.37 -0.66 13.84
C ILE A 52 -6.06 -1.82 12.88
N ALA A 53 -7.06 -2.64 12.59
CA ALA A 53 -6.93 -3.69 11.57
C ALA A 53 -6.69 -3.03 10.21
N THR A 54 -5.63 -3.45 9.52
CA THR A 54 -5.13 -2.74 8.34
C THR A 54 -4.75 -3.71 7.23
N ALA A 55 -5.20 -3.45 6.01
CA ALA A 55 -4.80 -4.18 4.81
C ALA A 55 -3.75 -3.40 4.00
N VAL A 56 -2.92 -4.10 3.24
CA VAL A 56 -2.10 -3.54 2.17
C VAL A 56 -2.64 -4.06 0.85
N VAL A 57 -3.07 -3.17 -0.03
CA VAL A 57 -3.57 -3.49 -1.38
C VAL A 57 -2.62 -2.94 -2.44
N VAL A 58 -2.50 -3.63 -3.57
CA VAL A 58 -1.58 -3.30 -4.65
C VAL A 58 -2.36 -3.24 -5.96
N SER A 59 -2.19 -2.18 -6.73
CA SER A 59 -2.72 -2.10 -8.08
C SER A 59 -1.81 -2.89 -9.04
N GLU A 60 -2.40 -3.84 -9.76
CA GLU A 60 -1.72 -4.63 -10.79
C GLU A 60 -2.00 -4.09 -12.20
N ASP A 61 -1.26 -4.60 -13.19
CA ASP A 61 -1.35 -4.18 -14.59
C ASP A 61 -2.71 -4.51 -15.24
N ASP A 62 -3.51 -5.35 -14.59
CA ASP A 62 -4.90 -5.67 -14.95
C ASP A 62 -5.89 -4.54 -14.59
N GLY A 63 -5.42 -3.50 -13.90
CA GLY A 63 -6.24 -2.42 -13.37
C GLY A 63 -7.03 -2.82 -12.11
N GLY A 64 -6.78 -4.01 -11.58
CA GLY A 64 -7.36 -4.55 -10.35
C GLY A 64 -6.54 -4.17 -9.12
N TRP A 65 -7.20 -4.21 -7.96
CA TRP A 65 -6.58 -4.05 -6.65
C TRP A 65 -6.54 -5.40 -5.94
N HIS A 66 -5.35 -5.80 -5.51
CA HIS A 66 -5.10 -7.11 -4.91
C HIS A 66 -4.52 -6.96 -3.51
N GLN A 67 -5.04 -7.71 -2.55
CA GLN A 67 -4.56 -7.69 -1.17
C GLN A 67 -3.22 -8.42 -1.06
N ALA A 68 -2.18 -7.72 -0.61
CA ALA A 68 -0.83 -8.25 -0.44
C ALA A 68 -0.51 -8.63 1.01
N ALA A 69 -1.12 -7.98 1.99
CA ALA A 69 -0.96 -8.29 3.41
C ALA A 69 -2.15 -7.80 4.24
N THR A 70 -2.33 -8.40 5.41
CA THR A 70 -3.30 -7.98 6.42
C THR A 70 -2.66 -8.05 7.80
N TYR A 71 -2.94 -7.05 8.62
CA TYR A 71 -2.44 -6.94 9.98
C TYR A 71 -3.63 -6.72 10.93
N GLY A 72 -3.78 -7.64 11.90
CA GLY A 72 -4.97 -7.72 12.75
C GLY A 72 -6.12 -8.48 12.06
N ASP A 73 -7.21 -8.72 12.79
CA ASP A 73 -8.44 -9.27 12.22
C ASP A 73 -9.31 -8.10 11.74
N LEU A 74 -9.44 -7.95 10.42
CA LEU A 74 -10.59 -7.26 9.84
C LEU A 74 -11.76 -8.19 10.09
N LEU A 75 -12.54 -7.94 11.14
CA LEU A 75 -13.78 -8.68 11.35
C LEU A 75 -14.63 -8.53 10.09
N ASP A 76 -14.82 -9.63 9.35
CA ASP A 76 -15.84 -9.73 8.30
C ASP A 76 -17.19 -9.39 8.95
N PHE A 77 -17.76 -8.23 8.59
CA PHE A 77 -19.11 -7.81 9.02
C PHE A 77 -20.18 -8.31 8.05
#